data_AF-A0A2V2RHE5-F1
#
_entry.id   AF-A0A2V2RHE5-F1
#
_cell.length_a   1.000
_cell.length_b   1.000
_cell.length_c   1.000
_cell.angle_alpha   90.00
_cell.angle_beta   90.00
_cell.angle_gamma   90.00
#
_symmetry.space_group_name_H-M   'P 1'
#
loop_
_entity.id
_entity.type
_entity.pdbx_description
1 polymer ?
#
loop_
_entity_poly.entity_id
_entity_poly.type
_entity_poly.pdbx_seq_one_letter_code
_entity_poly.pdbx_strand_id
1 'polypeptide(L)'
;MKIHVGHSPDADDAFMFYALAHHKIDTAEMEFEHVLRDIETLNRWALEKKLEVTALSVHTYAHVSKDYALLPHGASIGEKYGPIVVALQNITPQDLKRKKIAVPGELTTAFLTLRL
;
A
#
# COMPACT_ATOMS: atom_id res chain seq x y z
N MET A 1 -3.69 24.51 -6.30
CA MET A 1 -4.42 23.34 -6.86
C MET A 1 -4.54 22.29 -5.78
N LYS A 2 -5.73 21.74 -5.53
CA LYS A 2 -5.95 20.73 -4.47
C LYS A 2 -5.70 19.32 -5.02
N ILE A 3 -4.90 18.53 -4.33
CA ILE A 3 -4.51 17.16 -4.69
C ILE A 3 -4.92 16.22 -3.55
N HIS A 4 -5.65 15.15 -3.85
CA HIS A 4 -5.97 14.13 -2.84
C HIS A 4 -4.85 13.10 -2.79
N VAL A 5 -4.29 12.90 -1.59
CA VAL A 5 -3.20 11.95 -1.34
C VAL A 5 -3.70 10.84 -0.44
N GLY A 6 -3.93 9.67 -1.04
CA GLY A 6 -4.29 8.45 -0.34
C GLY A 6 -3.07 7.80 0.30
N HIS A 7 -3.10 7.53 1.59
CA HIS A 7 -2.10 6.70 2.27
C HIS A 7 -2.73 6.00 3.48
N SER A 8 -2.04 4.99 4.02
CA SER A 8 -2.56 4.27 5.16
C SER A 8 -2.41 5.08 6.46
N PRO A 9 -3.20 4.77 7.51
CA PRO A 9 -3.00 5.31 8.84
C PRO A 9 -1.88 4.58 9.62
N ASP A 10 -1.02 3.80 8.95
CA ASP A 10 0.06 3.07 9.59
C ASP A 10 1.21 4.01 10.01
N ALA A 11 2.02 3.56 10.96
CA ALA A 11 3.05 4.41 11.57
C ALA A 11 4.13 4.86 10.58
N ASP A 12 4.49 4.02 9.62
CA ASP A 12 5.47 4.32 8.57
C ASP A 12 4.93 5.37 7.58
N ASP A 13 3.68 5.24 7.15
CA ASP A 13 3.03 6.25 6.30
C ASP A 13 2.84 7.57 7.07
N ALA A 14 2.42 7.52 8.33
CA ALA A 14 2.31 8.71 9.17
C ALA A 14 3.66 9.43 9.31
N PHE A 15 4.75 8.68 9.48
CA PHE A 15 6.10 9.24 9.52
C PHE A 15 6.49 9.87 8.17
N MET A 16 6.24 9.15 7.07
CA MET A 16 6.60 9.58 5.72
C MET A 16 5.88 10.88 5.30
N PHE A 17 4.58 10.99 5.62
CA PHE A 17 3.74 12.11 5.22
C PHE A 17 3.67 13.25 6.25
N TYR A 18 4.29 13.09 7.44
CA TYR A 18 4.21 14.07 8.54
C TYR A 18 4.52 15.50 8.09
N ALA A 19 5.63 15.70 7.38
CA ALA A 19 6.07 17.03 6.98
C ALA A 19 5.10 17.69 5.99
N LEU A 20 4.46 16.88 5.13
CA LEU A 20 3.45 17.35 4.18
C LEU A 20 2.15 17.72 4.91
N ALA A 21 1.67 16.83 5.78
CA ALA A 21 0.42 17.00 6.53
C ALA A 21 0.45 18.18 7.51
N HIS A 22 1.64 18.54 8.02
CA HIS A 22 1.84 19.62 8.98
C HIS A 22 2.51 20.87 8.38
N HIS A 23 2.52 21.01 7.05
CA HIS A 23 3.05 22.19 6.35
C HIS A 23 4.49 22.55 6.77
N LYS A 24 5.35 21.54 6.93
CA LYS A 24 6.76 21.68 7.33
C LYS A 24 7.72 21.81 6.15
N ILE A 25 7.22 21.64 4.93
CA ILE A 25 7.97 21.78 3.68
C ILE A 25 7.23 22.74 2.74
N ASP A 26 7.99 23.39 1.87
CA ASP A 26 7.44 24.27 0.84
C ASP A 26 6.77 23.44 -0.27
N THR A 27 5.46 23.63 -0.44
CA THR A 27 4.65 22.98 -1.48
C THR A 27 4.27 23.93 -2.61
N ALA A 28 4.84 25.14 -2.64
CA ALA A 28 4.47 26.22 -3.54
C ALA A 28 2.93 26.45 -3.51
N GLU A 29 2.26 26.35 -4.66
CA GLU A 29 0.81 26.55 -4.79
C GLU A 29 -0.01 25.24 -4.68
N MET A 30 0.63 24.13 -4.33
CA MET A 30 -0.05 22.83 -4.15
C MET A 30 -0.63 22.72 -2.74
N GLU A 31 -1.89 22.32 -2.68
CA GLU A 31 -2.60 21.99 -1.46
C GLU A 31 -2.89 20.49 -1.43
N PHE A 32 -2.60 19.82 -0.32
CA PHE A 32 -2.76 18.38 -0.20
C PHE A 32 -3.88 18.05 0.80
N GLU A 33 -4.86 17.28 0.35
CA GLU A 33 -5.88 16.68 1.21
C GLU A 33 -5.54 15.22 1.46
N HIS A 34 -5.27 14.88 2.71
CA HIS A 34 -4.88 13.53 3.11
C HIS A 34 -6.10 12.62 3.26
N VAL A 35 -6.10 11.50 2.55
CA VAL A 35 -7.17 10.51 2.56
C VAL A 35 -6.67 9.21 3.20
N LEU A 36 -6.96 9.05 4.49
CA LEU A 36 -6.50 7.89 5.27
C LEU A 36 -7.42 6.68 5.08
N ARG A 37 -6.92 5.61 4.46
CA ARG A 37 -7.66 4.34 4.26
C ARG A 37 -6.73 3.15 4.33
N ASP A 38 -7.25 1.96 4.65
CA ASP A 38 -6.44 0.75 4.59
C ASP A 38 -5.93 0.48 3.16
N ILE A 39 -4.81 -0.22 3.05
CA ILE A 39 -4.12 -0.42 1.77
C ILE A 39 -4.98 -1.18 0.75
N GLU A 40 -5.85 -2.10 1.17
CA GLU A 40 -6.72 -2.84 0.25
C GLU A 40 -7.84 -1.95 -0.31
N THR A 41 -8.39 -1.05 0.51
CA THR A 41 -9.30 0.01 0.02
C THR A 41 -8.60 0.90 -1.00
N LEU A 42 -7.39 1.38 -0.72
CA LEU A 42 -6.61 2.20 -1.66
C LEU A 42 -6.29 1.44 -2.95
N ASN A 43 -5.94 0.15 -2.85
CA ASN A 43 -5.72 -0.72 -4.00
C ASN A 43 -6.96 -0.79 -4.91
N ARG A 44 -8.15 -0.98 -4.32
CA ARG A 44 -9.41 -1.02 -5.08
C ARG A 44 -9.74 0.33 -5.70
N TRP A 45 -9.50 1.42 -4.98
CA TRP A 45 -9.70 2.77 -5.48
C TRP A 45 -8.76 3.16 -6.61
N ALA A 46 -7.53 2.63 -6.63
CA ALA A 46 -6.61 2.80 -7.75
C ALA A 46 -7.15 2.17 -9.04
N LEU A 47 -7.84 1.02 -8.97
CA LEU A 47 -8.52 0.42 -10.14
C LEU A 47 -9.60 1.34 -10.71
N GLU A 48 -10.23 2.14 -9.84
CA GLU A 48 -11.27 3.12 -10.19
C GLU A 48 -10.71 4.52 -10.49
N LYS A 49 -9.39 4.72 -10.36
CA LYS A 49 -8.68 5.99 -10.59
C LYS A 49 -9.23 7.13 -9.72
N LYS A 50 -9.59 6.82 -8.47
CA LYS A 50 -10.31 7.74 -7.57
C LYS A 50 -9.47 8.90 -7.03
N LEU A 51 -8.15 8.74 -6.93
CA LEU A 51 -7.25 9.71 -6.29
C LEU A 51 -6.12 10.10 -7.25
N GLU A 52 -5.69 11.36 -7.21
CA GLU A 52 -4.56 11.84 -8.02
C GLU A 52 -3.24 11.21 -7.57
N VAL A 53 -3.05 11.02 -6.25
CA VAL A 53 -1.89 10.36 -5.65
C VAL A 53 -2.39 9.33 -4.63
N THR A 54 -1.88 8.10 -4.70
CA THR A 54 -2.26 7.05 -3.73
C THR A 54 -1.12 6.09 -3.46
N ALA A 55 -0.93 5.72 -2.19
CA ALA A 55 -0.21 4.52 -1.82
C ALA A 55 -0.95 3.31 -2.40
N LEU A 56 -0.19 2.32 -2.86
CA LEU A 56 -0.73 1.10 -3.45
C LEU A 56 0.30 -0.03 -3.37
N SER A 57 -0.19 -1.25 -3.38
CA SER A 57 0.64 -2.45 -3.47
C SER A 57 1.23 -2.61 -4.87
N VAL A 58 2.49 -3.07 -4.96
CA VAL A 58 3.14 -3.41 -6.24
C VAL A 58 2.31 -4.40 -7.07
N HIS A 59 1.62 -5.33 -6.41
CA HIS A 59 0.66 -6.21 -7.07
C HIS A 59 -0.44 -5.40 -7.80
N THR A 60 -1.10 -4.47 -7.11
CA THR A 60 -2.06 -3.53 -7.73
C THR A 60 -1.44 -2.72 -8.87
N TYR A 61 -0.20 -2.24 -8.71
CA TYR A 61 0.46 -1.42 -9.73
C TYR A 61 0.50 -2.11 -11.10
N ALA A 62 0.75 -3.42 -11.13
CA ALA A 62 0.75 -4.20 -12.36
C ALA A 62 -0.56 -4.06 -13.15
N HIS A 63 -1.68 -3.81 -12.47
CA HIS A 63 -3.01 -3.63 -13.08
C HIS A 63 -3.29 -2.18 -13.52
N VAL A 64 -2.64 -1.19 -12.91
CA VAL A 64 -2.96 0.25 -13.12
C VAL A 64 -1.81 1.05 -13.74
N SER A 65 -0.74 0.38 -14.18
CA SER A 65 0.47 1.01 -14.74
C SER A 65 0.25 1.86 -16.00
N LYS A 66 -0.92 1.78 -16.64
CA LYS A 66 -1.30 2.64 -17.76
C LYS A 66 -1.92 3.97 -17.31
N ASP A 67 -2.44 4.02 -16.10
CA ASP A 67 -3.19 5.14 -15.55
C ASP A 67 -2.39 5.90 -14.49
N TYR A 68 -1.48 5.22 -13.80
CA TYR A 68 -0.61 5.78 -12.77
C TYR A 68 0.85 5.63 -13.13
N ALA A 69 1.65 6.65 -12.80
CA ALA A 69 3.09 6.58 -12.78
C ALA A 69 3.59 6.31 -11.35
N LEU A 70 4.59 5.43 -11.20
CA LEU A 70 5.29 5.28 -9.92
C LEU A 70 6.18 6.48 -9.65
N LEU A 71 6.05 7.04 -8.46
CA LEU A 71 6.97 8.07 -7.97
C LEU A 71 8.31 7.43 -7.56
N PRO A 72 9.44 8.13 -7.73
CA PRO A 72 10.76 7.64 -7.35
C PRO A 72 11.01 7.65 -5.83
N HIS A 73 9.99 7.95 -5.03
CA HIS A 73 10.06 8.07 -3.57
C HIS A 73 8.79 7.50 -2.92
N GLY A 74 8.87 7.26 -1.60
CA GLY A 74 7.72 6.83 -0.79
C GLY A 74 7.36 5.35 -0.89
N ALA A 75 8.20 4.53 -1.52
CA ALA A 75 8.00 3.08 -1.56
C ALA A 75 8.53 2.40 -0.30
N SER A 76 7.75 1.45 0.23
CA SER A 76 8.19 0.52 1.28
C SER A 76 8.74 -0.76 0.65
N ILE A 77 10.06 -0.98 0.77
CA ILE A 77 10.77 -2.11 0.16
C ILE A 77 11.51 -2.89 1.25
N GLY A 78 11.23 -4.19 1.33
CA GLY A 78 11.91 -5.11 2.25
C GLY A 78 12.97 -5.95 1.56
N GLU A 79 14.16 -6.01 2.16
CA GLU A 79 15.21 -6.97 1.79
C GLU A 79 15.52 -7.84 3.01
N LYS A 80 15.38 -9.17 2.88
CA LYS A 80 15.51 -10.14 3.98
C LYS A 80 14.45 -10.00 5.10
N TYR A 81 13.43 -9.19 4.88
CA TYR A 81 12.21 -9.13 5.71
C TYR A 81 11.00 -8.84 4.83
N GLY A 82 9.80 -9.12 5.35
CA GLY A 82 8.57 -8.93 4.60
C GLY A 82 7.36 -9.57 5.29
N PRO A 83 6.24 -9.72 4.57
CA PRO A 83 5.05 -10.36 5.10
C PRO A 83 5.33 -11.82 5.45
N ILE A 84 4.79 -12.27 6.59
CA ILE A 84 4.91 -13.65 7.07
C ILE A 84 3.53 -14.23 7.35
N VAL A 85 3.40 -15.55 7.18
CA VAL A 85 2.22 -16.30 7.64
C VAL A 85 2.49 -16.77 9.06
N VAL A 86 1.59 -16.45 9.98
CA VAL A 86 1.67 -16.88 11.38
C VAL A 86 0.59 -17.92 11.68
N ALA A 87 0.88 -18.83 12.61
CA ALA A 87 -0.03 -19.88 13.02
C ALA A 87 0.14 -20.21 14.51
N LEU A 88 -0.93 -20.71 15.13
CA LEU A 88 -0.91 -21.14 16.54
C LEU A 88 -0.13 -22.45 16.76
N GLN A 89 0.02 -23.25 15.71
CA GLN A 89 0.71 -24.54 15.74
C GLN A 89 1.89 -24.48 14.77
N ASN A 90 2.83 -25.41 14.91
CA ASN A 90 3.87 -25.60 13.89
C ASN A 90 3.22 -26.15 12.62
N ILE A 91 3.36 -25.40 11.53
CA ILE A 91 2.82 -25.73 10.21
C ILE A 91 3.97 -25.68 9.22
N THR A 92 4.08 -26.69 8.36
CA THR A 92 5.07 -26.66 7.27
C THR A 92 4.55 -25.83 6.09
N PRO A 93 5.42 -25.29 5.23
CA PRO A 93 4.97 -24.61 4.01
C PRO A 93 4.06 -25.48 3.12
N GLN A 94 4.24 -26.79 3.10
CA GLN A 94 3.43 -27.74 2.33
C GLN A 94 1.99 -27.83 2.85
N ASP A 95 1.81 -27.73 4.17
CA ASP A 95 0.48 -27.78 4.80
C ASP A 95 -0.38 -26.57 4.42
N LEU A 96 0.24 -25.40 4.16
CA LEU A 96 -0.47 -24.16 3.82
C LEU A 96 -1.43 -24.33 2.66
N LYS A 97 -1.09 -25.17 1.67
CA LYS A 97 -1.92 -25.46 0.49
C LYS A 97 -3.30 -26.05 0.82
N ARG A 98 -3.46 -26.62 2.02
CA ARG A 98 -4.70 -27.27 2.48
C ARG A 98 -5.38 -26.48 3.61
N LYS A 99 -4.85 -25.30 3.96
CA LYS A 99 -5.38 -24.47 5.04
C LYS A 99 -6.14 -23.29 4.48
N LYS A 100 -7.16 -22.87 5.23
CA LYS A 100 -7.80 -21.59 5.02
C LYS A 100 -6.92 -20.52 5.68
N ILE A 101 -6.40 -19.60 4.88
CA ILE A 101 -5.51 -18.52 5.32
C ILE A 101 -6.28 -17.21 5.25
N ALA A 102 -6.30 -16.47 6.36
CA ALA A 102 -6.79 -15.10 6.35
C ALA A 102 -5.75 -14.21 5.67
N VAL A 103 -6.19 -13.36 4.74
CA VAL A 103 -5.30 -12.47 3.98
C VAL A 103 -5.79 -11.03 4.16
N PRO A 104 -4.87 -10.04 4.20
CA PRO A 104 -5.24 -8.65 4.45
C PRO A 104 -5.93 -7.97 3.25
N GLY A 105 -5.79 -8.55 2.05
CA GLY A 105 -6.40 -8.03 0.83
C GLY A 105 -5.88 -8.78 -0.40
N GLU A 106 -6.75 -8.97 -1.39
CA GLU A 106 -6.46 -9.76 -2.59
C GLU A 106 -5.56 -9.02 -3.58
N LEU A 107 -5.48 -7.69 -3.48
CA LEU A 107 -4.61 -6.87 -4.32
C LEU A 107 -3.28 -6.52 -3.62
N THR A 108 -3.07 -7.02 -2.40
CA THR A 108 -1.82 -6.77 -1.68
C THR A 108 -0.63 -7.51 -2.29
N THR A 109 0.56 -6.92 -2.20
CA THR A 109 1.81 -7.61 -2.57
C THR A 109 2.04 -8.83 -1.67
N ALA A 110 1.62 -8.77 -0.40
CA ALA A 110 1.69 -9.90 0.52
C ALA A 110 0.89 -11.11 0.02
N PHE A 111 -0.31 -10.89 -0.51
CA PHE A 111 -1.11 -11.97 -1.09
C PHE A 111 -0.52 -12.50 -2.40
N LEU A 112 0.02 -11.63 -3.26
CA LEU A 112 0.74 -12.07 -4.46
C LEU A 112 1.90 -12.99 -4.07
N THR A 113 2.75 -12.57 -3.13
CA THR A 113 3.89 -13.37 -2.66
C THR A 113 3.47 -14.70 -2.03
N LEU A 114 2.34 -14.73 -1.32
CA LEU A 114 1.79 -15.98 -0.78
C LEU A 114 1.36 -16.97 -1.87
N ARG A 115 0.98 -16.47 -3.05
CA ARG A 115 0.49 -17.27 -4.18
C ARG A 115 1.57 -17.76 -5.14
N LEU A 116 2.75 -17.12 -5.16
CA LEU A 116 3.89 -17.50 -5.99
C LEU A 116 4.59 -18.75 -5.44
#